data_AF-A0AAU9VXZ0-F1
#
_entry.id   AF-A0AAU9VXZ0-F1
#
_cell.length_a   1.000
_cell.length_b   1.000
_cell.length_c   1.000
_cell.angle_alpha   90.00
_cell.angle_beta   90.00
_cell.angle_gamma   90.00
#
_symmetry.space_group_name_H-M   'P 1'
#
loop_
_entity.id
_entity.type
_entity.pdbx_description
1 polymer ?
#
loop_
_entity_poly.entity_id
_entity_poly.type
_entity_poly.pdbx_seq_one_letter_code
_entity_poly.pdbx_strand_id
1 'polypeptide(L)'
;MLLWFVGAVAVMLTFMAPPSEGTGRAIVTLRRYTNPSHRLSNGKCCDHRFLNFGRCRPCDAYFKLCVSQAVSGSSSKSCNIGRSQTGVVGDDDNHVLNIRRAFSFESFKGAITVGVEVWDKDRFTRNDYVGCPSITLWSVTPGLYLDPLRRSLTLKSRYVTMKLDLELYCDKDYYGPSCSVNCVPRDDSSGHYTCDNLGNKICLQHWEGPSCKRCERNWFGPRCSANCVPQDNDFQGHYKCRPLDGKKECLPSWFGSDCRTQCISRDDDGGHYSCAQDGSKTCLPGWYGENCTVFCVPQNDEKLGNYTCDDEGNMVCLDGVSRLDSNCSWTCLVNEAPVTYNCTEEGYKICHPSWFGSDCATYCEPHNDEKHGYYTCNVRDGSKMCLDGWEGRDCRERSVESLFTIE
;
A
#
# COMPACT_ATOMS: atom_id res chain seq x y z
N MET A 1 40.50 -57.16 11.11
CA MET A 1 39.97 -55.82 10.77
C MET A 1 39.79 -55.06 12.08
N LEU A 2 40.84 -54.36 12.54
CA LEU A 2 40.85 -53.62 13.80
C LEU A 2 40.11 -52.29 13.62
N LEU A 3 39.08 -52.06 14.43
CA LEU A 3 38.34 -50.81 14.52
C LEU A 3 39.12 -49.84 15.43
N TRP A 4 39.57 -48.72 14.85
CA TRP A 4 40.19 -47.62 15.59
C TRP A 4 39.09 -46.61 15.97
N PHE A 5 38.78 -46.52 17.27
CA PHE A 5 38.01 -45.41 17.83
C PHE A 5 38.96 -44.22 18.03
N VAL A 6 38.81 -43.17 17.23
CA VAL A 6 39.45 -41.87 17.48
C VAL A 6 38.47 -41.03 18.30
N GLY A 7 38.75 -40.91 19.61
CA GLY A 7 38.01 -40.03 20.51
C GLY A 7 38.31 -38.56 20.20
N ALA A 8 37.29 -37.80 19.81
CA ALA A 8 37.38 -36.35 19.68
C ALA A 8 37.31 -35.72 21.09
N VAL A 9 38.43 -35.18 21.56
CA VAL A 9 38.48 -34.33 22.75
C VAL A 9 37.95 -32.96 22.36
N ALA A 10 36.72 -32.66 22.77
CA ALA A 10 36.14 -31.32 22.62
C ALA A 10 36.86 -30.36 23.58
N VAL A 11 37.64 -29.44 23.02
CA VAL A 11 38.24 -28.31 23.73
C VAL A 11 37.11 -27.34 24.11
N MET A 12 36.74 -27.31 25.40
CA MET A 12 35.85 -26.29 25.95
C MET A 12 36.55 -24.93 25.90
N LEU A 13 36.19 -24.11 24.92
CA LEU A 13 36.48 -22.68 24.86
C LEU A 13 35.75 -21.99 26.03
N THR A 14 36.41 -21.87 27.18
CA THR A 14 36.00 -20.93 28.23
C THR A 14 36.48 -19.54 27.85
N PHE A 15 35.63 -18.77 27.17
CA PHE A 15 35.87 -17.34 26.98
C PHE A 15 34.63 -16.52 27.32
N MET A 16 34.89 -15.57 28.24
CA MET A 16 34.13 -14.37 28.59
C MET A 16 32.91 -14.59 29.48
N ALA A 17 33.09 -14.23 30.76
CA ALA A 17 31.98 -13.90 31.64
C ALA A 17 31.06 -12.89 30.91
N PRO A 18 29.73 -13.08 30.93
CA PRO A 18 28.82 -12.10 30.35
C PRO A 18 29.08 -10.73 31.00
N PRO A 19 29.01 -9.62 30.23
CA PRO A 19 28.96 -8.30 30.84
C PRO A 19 27.79 -8.31 31.83
N SER A 20 28.04 -7.87 33.07
CA SER A 20 27.05 -7.86 34.16
C SER A 20 25.65 -7.51 33.64
N GLU A 21 24.76 -8.51 33.67
CA GLU A 21 23.39 -8.39 33.16
C GLU A 21 22.68 -7.24 33.88
N GLY A 22 22.12 -6.32 33.10
CA GLY A 22 21.46 -5.13 33.61
C GLY A 22 20.81 -4.36 32.48
N THR A 23 19.92 -3.44 32.84
CA THR A 23 19.18 -2.58 31.90
C THR A 23 19.77 -1.17 31.83
N GLY A 24 20.73 -0.85 32.70
CA GLY A 24 21.48 0.39 32.68
C GLY A 24 22.74 0.32 33.53
N ARG A 25 23.56 1.37 33.43
CA ARG A 25 24.89 1.44 34.04
C ARG A 25 25.13 2.77 34.74
N ALA A 26 25.76 2.67 35.90
CA ALA A 26 26.40 3.78 36.60
C ALA A 26 27.91 3.60 36.51
N ILE A 27 28.60 4.54 35.87
CA ILE A 27 30.06 4.57 35.78
C ILE A 27 30.57 5.66 36.69
N VAL A 28 31.43 5.29 37.63
CA VAL A 28 32.10 6.21 38.55
C VAL A 28 33.59 6.24 38.20
N THR A 29 34.10 7.41 37.86
CA THR A 29 35.52 7.63 37.59
C THR A 29 36.11 8.53 38.66
N LEU A 30 36.95 7.98 39.53
CA LEU A 30 37.68 8.77 40.52
C LEU A 30 38.74 9.61 39.80
N ARG A 31 38.75 10.92 40.06
CA ARG A 31 39.60 11.91 39.37
C ARG A 31 40.66 12.54 40.25
N ARG A 32 40.34 12.80 41.52
CA ARG A 32 41.31 13.39 42.44
C ARG A 32 40.98 13.09 43.89
N TYR A 33 41.97 12.69 44.66
CA TYR A 33 41.90 12.53 46.10
C TYR A 33 42.80 13.56 46.79
N THR A 34 42.31 14.18 47.85
CA THR A 34 43.12 15.06 48.70
C THR A 34 42.81 14.91 50.19
N ASN A 35 43.84 14.74 51.02
CA ASN A 35 43.80 14.81 52.49
C ASN A 35 44.95 15.70 53.01
N PRO A 36 44.83 17.02 52.90
CA PRO A 36 45.94 17.94 53.16
C PRO A 36 46.44 17.92 54.61
N SER A 37 45.68 17.38 55.55
CA SER A 37 46.11 17.26 56.95
C SER A 37 46.77 15.94 57.29
N HIS A 38 46.79 14.95 56.38
CA HIS A 38 47.30 13.60 56.63
C HIS A 38 46.68 12.94 57.87
N ARG A 39 45.37 13.15 58.05
CA ARG A 39 44.64 12.75 59.26
C ARG A 39 43.54 11.75 58.96
N LEU A 40 43.33 10.88 59.93
CA LEU A 40 42.22 9.95 60.02
C LEU A 40 40.92 10.65 60.41
N SER A 41 39.80 9.96 60.26
CA SER A 41 38.46 10.48 60.61
C SER A 41 38.36 10.91 62.09
N ASN A 42 39.11 10.25 62.98
CA ASN A 42 39.20 10.53 64.42
C ASN A 42 40.15 11.70 64.77
N GLY A 43 40.83 12.30 63.78
CA GLY A 43 41.76 13.42 63.95
C GLY A 43 43.21 13.02 64.24
N LYS A 44 43.53 11.74 64.45
CA LYS A 44 44.91 11.25 64.56
C LYS A 44 45.62 11.31 63.20
N CYS A 45 46.95 11.29 63.20
CA CYS A 45 47.70 11.16 61.96
C CYS A 45 47.51 9.75 61.39
N CYS A 46 47.61 9.60 60.06
CA CYS A 46 47.74 8.30 59.40
C CYS A 46 49.02 7.61 59.89
N ASP A 47 50.15 8.26 59.63
CA ASP A 47 51.46 7.76 60.06
C ASP A 47 52.27 8.77 60.87
N HIS A 48 53.18 8.24 61.70
CA HIS A 48 54.17 9.00 62.46
C HIS A 48 55.60 8.53 62.16
N ARG A 49 56.58 9.42 62.25
CA ARG A 49 58.00 9.08 62.04
C ARG A 49 58.58 8.26 63.21
N PHE A 50 58.17 8.52 64.46
CA PHE A 50 58.58 7.80 65.68
C PHE A 50 57.56 8.01 66.82
N LEU A 51 57.19 6.94 67.53
CA LEU A 51 56.48 6.94 68.83
C LEU A 51 55.33 7.97 68.97
N ASN A 52 54.46 8.15 67.97
CA ASN A 52 53.36 9.14 67.95
C ASN A 52 53.75 10.62 68.15
N PHE A 53 55.03 10.98 67.98
CA PHE A 53 55.51 12.36 68.07
C PHE A 53 55.95 12.88 66.69
N GLY A 54 55.52 14.11 66.34
CA GLY A 54 55.94 14.82 65.12
C GLY A 54 54.81 15.14 64.12
N ARG A 55 55.19 15.68 62.96
CA ARG A 55 54.26 16.00 61.85
C ARG A 55 53.62 14.72 61.30
N CYS A 56 52.34 14.79 60.95
CA CYS A 56 51.64 13.69 60.29
C CYS A 56 52.31 13.38 58.95
N ARG A 57 52.40 12.08 58.61
CA ARG A 57 52.85 11.60 57.30
C ARG A 57 51.65 11.19 56.44
N PRO A 58 51.79 11.26 55.11
CA PRO A 58 50.73 10.88 54.20
C PRO A 58 50.25 9.44 54.40
N CYS A 59 48.99 9.20 54.07
CA CYS A 59 48.37 7.89 54.18
C CYS A 59 48.67 7.02 52.95
N ASP A 60 48.79 5.71 53.14
CA ASP A 60 48.82 4.68 52.08
C ASP A 60 47.39 4.39 51.61
N ALA A 61 46.79 5.40 50.96
CA ALA A 61 45.35 5.43 50.72
C ALA A 61 44.88 4.36 49.72
N TYR A 62 43.83 3.63 50.08
CA TYR A 62 43.00 2.84 49.16
C TYR A 62 41.51 3.14 49.38
N PHE A 63 40.71 2.87 48.36
CA PHE A 63 39.31 3.27 48.31
C PHE A 63 38.36 2.09 48.21
N LYS A 64 37.24 2.16 48.92
CA LYS A 64 36.04 1.31 48.73
C LYS A 64 34.89 2.18 48.25
N LEU A 65 34.47 1.99 47.00
CA LEU A 65 33.32 2.65 46.41
C LEU A 65 32.06 1.89 46.80
N CYS A 66 31.03 2.65 47.17
CA CYS A 66 29.68 2.19 47.45
C CYS A 66 28.72 3.02 46.60
N VAL A 67 28.01 2.37 45.68
CA VAL A 67 26.96 3.02 44.87
C VAL A 67 25.61 2.46 45.30
N SER A 68 24.71 3.35 45.70
CA SER A 68 23.37 2.99 46.12
C SER A 68 22.32 3.84 45.42
N GLN A 69 21.11 3.32 45.28
CA GLN A 69 19.94 4.08 44.85
C GLN A 69 18.89 4.13 45.94
N ALA A 70 18.14 5.22 45.99
CA ALA A 70 17.08 5.38 46.99
C ALA A 70 15.91 4.46 46.64
N VAL A 71 15.68 3.46 47.48
CA VAL A 71 14.40 2.75 47.60
C VAL A 71 13.83 3.19 48.95
N SER A 72 12.51 3.34 49.08
CA SER A 72 11.86 3.59 50.38
C SER A 72 12.44 2.69 51.47
N GLY A 73 13.01 3.28 52.53
CA GLY A 73 13.67 2.55 53.64
C GLY A 73 15.16 2.19 53.44
N SER A 74 15.79 2.55 52.31
CA SER A 74 17.20 2.24 52.05
C SER A 74 18.14 3.21 52.73
N SER A 75 19.07 2.72 53.55
CA SER A 75 20.20 3.52 54.02
C SER A 75 21.21 3.76 52.90
N SER A 76 21.90 4.90 52.92
CA SER A 76 23.00 5.22 51.98
C SER A 76 24.13 4.18 51.97
N LYS A 77 24.18 3.30 52.97
CA LYS A 77 25.20 2.26 53.19
C LYS A 77 24.84 0.89 52.57
N SER A 78 23.68 0.74 51.93
CA SER A 78 23.28 -0.54 51.33
C SER A 78 24.21 -0.96 50.18
N CYS A 79 24.72 0.00 49.41
CA CYS A 79 25.48 -0.21 48.19
C CYS A 79 24.78 -1.16 47.21
N ASN A 80 23.45 -1.03 47.09
CA ASN A 80 22.59 -1.95 46.33
C ASN A 80 22.80 -1.93 44.81
N ILE A 81 23.44 -0.90 44.25
CA ILE A 81 23.89 -0.91 42.84
C ILE A 81 25.24 -1.64 42.73
N GLY A 82 26.14 -1.42 43.67
CA GLY A 82 27.38 -2.19 43.72
C GLY A 82 28.44 -1.64 44.64
N ARG A 83 29.49 -2.46 44.80
CA ARG A 83 30.70 -2.15 45.57
C ARG A 83 31.93 -2.42 44.73
N SER A 84 32.96 -1.59 44.89
CA SER A 84 34.26 -1.84 44.29
C SER A 84 35.35 -1.42 45.25
N GLN A 85 36.42 -2.21 45.33
CA GLN A 85 37.63 -1.83 46.04
C GLN A 85 38.75 -1.50 45.04
N THR A 86 39.65 -0.61 45.43
CA THR A 86 40.87 -0.27 44.70
C THR A 86 42.09 -0.83 45.43
N GLY A 87 43.22 -0.92 44.74
CA GLY A 87 44.53 -1.05 45.40
C GLY A 87 44.93 0.27 46.07
N VAL A 88 46.06 0.26 46.76
CA VAL A 88 46.69 1.50 47.24
C VAL A 88 47.03 2.36 46.03
N VAL A 89 46.65 3.64 46.08
CA VAL A 89 46.83 4.56 44.95
C VAL A 89 48.13 5.36 45.02
N GLY A 90 48.85 5.28 46.14
CA GLY A 90 50.20 5.81 46.35
C GLY A 90 50.38 6.35 47.76
N ASP A 91 51.61 6.78 48.06
CA ASP A 91 52.08 7.11 49.42
C ASP A 91 52.03 8.64 49.69
N ASP A 92 51.08 9.33 49.06
CA ASP A 92 50.84 10.77 49.20
C ASP A 92 49.33 11.05 49.39
N ASP A 93 48.98 12.24 49.88
CA ASP A 93 47.60 12.65 50.14
C ASP A 93 47.07 13.67 49.12
N ASN A 94 47.66 13.73 47.92
CA ASN A 94 47.18 14.56 46.82
C ASN A 94 47.40 13.85 45.48
N HIS A 95 46.45 12.99 45.10
CA HIS A 95 46.55 12.15 43.91
C HIS A 95 45.61 12.60 42.81
N VAL A 96 46.12 12.66 41.58
CA VAL A 96 45.29 12.68 40.36
C VAL A 96 45.04 11.23 39.95
N LEU A 97 43.78 10.88 39.82
CA LEU A 97 43.30 9.52 39.61
C LEU A 97 42.63 9.39 38.25
N ASN A 98 42.62 8.18 37.73
CA ASN A 98 41.78 7.80 36.58
C ASN A 98 41.22 6.39 36.78
N ILE A 99 40.60 6.17 37.95
CA ILE A 99 40.10 4.85 38.34
C ILE A 99 38.62 4.79 37.98
N ARG A 100 38.32 4.10 36.87
CA ARG A 100 36.96 3.90 36.35
C ARG A 100 36.37 2.59 36.88
N ARG A 101 35.14 2.64 37.36
CA ARG A 101 34.36 1.47 37.79
C ARG A 101 32.93 1.56 37.24
N ALA A 102 32.44 0.46 36.69
CA ALA A 102 31.10 0.35 36.13
C ALA A 102 30.25 -0.58 36.99
N PHE A 103 29.01 -0.17 37.23
CA PHE A 103 28.03 -0.92 37.99
C PHE A 103 26.74 -1.04 37.18
N SER A 104 26.29 -2.27 36.92
CA SER A 104 25.00 -2.52 36.26
C SER A 104 23.86 -2.44 37.27
N PHE A 105 22.68 -2.05 36.81
CA PHE A 105 21.43 -2.14 37.57
C PHE A 105 20.28 -2.63 36.67
N GLU A 106 19.26 -3.26 37.27
CA GLU A 106 18.08 -3.75 36.55
C GLU A 106 16.96 -2.71 36.39
N SER A 107 16.87 -1.77 37.32
CA SER A 107 15.89 -0.69 37.28
C SER A 107 16.35 0.46 38.16
N PHE A 108 16.41 1.65 37.55
CA PHE A 108 16.78 2.88 38.25
C PHE A 108 15.61 3.45 39.06
N LYS A 109 15.90 3.93 40.27
CA LYS A 109 14.88 4.39 41.24
C LYS A 109 14.84 5.92 41.44
N GLY A 110 15.41 6.69 40.51
CA GLY A 110 15.29 8.15 40.46
C GLY A 110 16.25 8.93 41.35
N ALA A 111 17.02 8.26 42.23
CA ALA A 111 18.08 8.90 43.01
C ALA A 111 19.27 7.97 43.18
N ILE A 112 20.46 8.55 43.16
CA ILE A 112 21.74 7.82 43.26
C ILE A 112 22.62 8.45 44.33
N THR A 113 23.22 7.61 45.16
CA THR A 113 24.20 7.97 46.18
C THR A 113 25.53 7.31 45.85
N VAL A 114 26.58 8.12 45.81
CA VAL A 114 27.95 7.65 45.63
C VAL A 114 28.71 7.98 46.90
N GLY A 115 29.21 6.94 47.58
CA GLY A 115 30.09 7.03 48.73
C GLY A 115 31.45 6.45 48.41
N VAL A 116 32.51 7.08 48.92
CA VAL A 116 33.88 6.56 48.78
C VAL A 116 34.49 6.47 50.16
N GLU A 117 34.61 5.27 50.70
CA GLU A 117 35.38 5.06 51.93
C GLU A 117 36.88 5.11 51.60
N VAL A 118 37.61 5.92 52.34
CA VAL A 118 39.06 6.05 52.27
C VAL A 118 39.67 5.38 53.49
N TRP A 119 40.62 4.50 53.22
CA TRP A 119 41.31 3.71 54.22
C TRP A 119 42.82 3.82 54.02
N ASP A 120 43.55 3.83 55.12
CA ASP A 120 44.99 3.80 55.18
C ASP A 120 45.47 2.36 55.33
N LYS A 121 46.45 1.92 54.54
CA LYS A 121 46.87 0.51 54.52
C LYS A 121 48.13 0.31 55.35
N ASP A 122 47.98 -0.40 56.46
CA ASP A 122 49.12 -0.75 57.30
C ASP A 122 49.74 -2.10 56.95
N ARG A 123 51.05 -2.23 57.17
CA ARG A 123 51.79 -3.48 56.97
C ARG A 123 51.62 -4.48 58.12
N PHE A 124 51.47 -3.98 59.35
CA PHE A 124 51.50 -4.81 60.57
C PHE A 124 50.32 -4.56 61.52
N THR A 125 49.51 -3.53 61.27
CA THR A 125 48.30 -3.18 62.04
C THR A 125 47.05 -3.28 61.17
N ARG A 126 45.88 -3.01 61.76
CA ARG A 126 44.62 -2.97 61.01
C ARG A 126 44.54 -1.62 60.28
N ASN A 127 44.19 -1.67 59.00
CA ASN A 127 43.95 -0.50 58.17
C ASN A 127 43.06 0.55 58.86
N ASP A 128 43.52 1.79 58.86
CA ASP A 128 42.86 2.88 59.55
C ASP A 128 41.84 3.61 58.67
N TYR A 129 40.74 4.05 59.29
CA TYR A 129 39.65 4.69 58.57
C TYR A 129 39.83 6.21 58.47
N VAL A 130 40.08 6.69 57.25
CA VAL A 130 40.38 8.09 56.95
C VAL A 130 39.10 8.92 56.81
N GLY A 131 38.07 8.38 56.14
CA GLY A 131 36.76 9.03 56.03
C GLY A 131 35.89 8.48 54.91
N CYS A 132 34.63 8.89 54.84
CA CYS A 132 33.69 8.50 53.78
C CYS A 132 32.97 9.74 53.24
N PRO A 133 33.61 10.50 52.34
CA PRO A 133 32.91 11.51 51.55
C PRO A 133 31.80 10.83 50.71
N SER A 134 30.60 11.39 50.76
CA SER A 134 29.43 10.87 50.02
C SER A 134 28.58 12.00 49.46
N ILE A 135 27.90 11.75 48.34
CA ILE A 135 26.91 12.67 47.76
C ILE A 135 25.70 11.90 47.25
N THR A 136 24.51 12.47 47.42
CA THR A 136 23.25 11.96 46.86
C THR A 136 22.72 12.95 45.83
N LEU A 137 22.41 12.44 44.64
CA LEU A 137 21.70 13.17 43.60
C LEU A 137 20.25 12.69 43.56
N TRP A 138 19.32 13.61 43.79
CA TRP A 138 17.87 13.37 43.78
C TRP A 138 17.26 13.72 42.43
N SER A 139 16.15 13.07 42.09
CA SER A 139 15.36 13.34 40.88
C SER A 139 16.22 13.32 39.60
N VAL A 140 17.06 12.30 39.49
CA VAL A 140 17.94 12.08 38.35
C VAL A 140 17.27 11.14 37.35
N THR A 141 17.45 11.41 36.07
CA THR A 141 17.06 10.51 34.99
C THR A 141 18.33 10.03 34.29
N PRO A 142 18.54 8.71 34.11
CA PRO A 142 19.60 8.20 33.26
C PRO A 142 19.51 8.76 31.83
N GLY A 143 20.65 8.97 31.19
CA GLY A 143 20.72 9.30 29.77
C GLY A 143 20.51 8.08 28.87
N LEU A 144 20.53 8.31 27.57
CA LEU A 144 20.49 7.24 26.57
C LEU A 144 21.87 6.57 26.46
N TYR A 145 21.91 5.38 25.87
CA TYR A 145 23.16 4.65 25.62
C TYR A 145 24.22 5.49 24.88
N LEU A 146 23.80 6.27 23.87
CA LEU A 146 24.69 7.14 23.08
C LEU A 146 24.86 8.54 23.68
N ASP A 147 23.99 8.94 24.60
CA ASP A 147 24.01 10.25 25.25
C ASP A 147 23.82 10.10 26.77
N PRO A 148 24.86 9.63 27.48
CA PRO A 148 24.76 9.36 28.90
C PRO A 148 24.69 10.66 29.72
N LEU A 149 23.96 10.62 30.84
CA LEU A 149 24.01 11.73 31.80
C LEU A 149 25.41 11.79 32.41
N ARG A 150 26.09 12.92 32.28
CA ARG A 150 27.42 13.15 32.88
C ARG A 150 27.38 14.22 33.96
N ARG A 151 28.00 13.95 35.10
CA ARG A 151 28.14 14.90 36.23
C ARG A 151 29.52 14.80 36.86
N SER A 152 30.22 15.93 36.95
CA SER A 152 31.44 16.04 37.77
C SER A 152 31.09 16.47 39.18
N LEU A 153 31.48 15.68 40.16
CA LEU A 153 31.09 15.82 41.57
C LEU A 153 32.31 16.01 42.46
N THR A 154 32.15 16.82 43.50
CA THR A 154 33.15 16.98 44.58
C THR A 154 32.52 16.58 45.89
N LEU A 155 33.00 15.47 46.46
CA LEU A 155 32.53 14.91 47.71
C LEU A 155 33.51 15.33 48.82
N LYS A 156 32.98 15.72 49.97
CA LYS A 156 33.78 16.17 51.12
C LYS A 156 33.41 15.41 52.38
N SER A 157 34.41 15.10 53.18
CA SER A 157 34.27 14.71 54.59
C SER A 157 35.08 15.69 55.45
N ARG A 158 35.39 15.32 56.70
CA ARG A 158 36.10 16.20 57.63
C ARG A 158 37.49 16.62 57.14
N TYR A 159 38.26 15.68 56.58
CA TYR A 159 39.63 15.91 56.14
C TYR A 159 39.86 15.55 54.67
N VAL A 160 38.97 14.75 54.08
CA VAL A 160 39.12 14.24 52.72
C VAL A 160 38.23 15.02 51.75
N THR A 161 38.79 15.37 50.60
CA THR A 161 38.02 15.76 49.41
C THR A 161 38.28 14.76 48.28
N MET A 162 37.21 14.31 47.64
CA MET A 162 37.25 13.39 46.50
C MET A 162 36.51 14.03 45.32
N LYS A 163 37.18 14.15 44.17
CA LYS A 163 36.56 14.55 42.90
C LYS A 163 36.34 13.33 42.02
N LEU A 164 35.15 13.21 41.44
CA LEU A 164 34.81 12.11 40.54
C LEU A 164 33.88 12.57 39.41
N ASP A 165 33.86 11.80 38.32
CA ASP A 165 32.84 11.90 37.28
C ASP A 165 31.86 10.73 37.40
N LEU A 166 30.59 11.03 37.30
CA LEU A 166 29.49 10.07 37.21
C LEU A 166 28.93 10.08 35.79
N GLU A 167 28.84 8.90 35.17
CA GLU A 167 28.05 8.66 33.97
C GLU A 167 26.88 7.73 34.34
N LEU A 168 25.65 8.09 33.95
CA LEU A 168 24.45 7.31 34.22
C LEU A 168 23.61 7.17 32.95
N TYR A 169 23.38 5.95 32.49
CA TYR A 169 22.65 5.70 31.24
C TYR A 169 21.97 4.34 31.22
N CYS A 170 20.97 4.22 30.35
CA CYS A 170 20.33 2.94 30.05
C CYS A 170 21.16 2.15 29.03
N ASP A 171 21.21 0.82 29.19
CA ASP A 171 21.87 -0.06 28.23
C ASP A 171 21.13 -0.01 26.88
N LYS A 172 21.78 -0.53 25.84
CA LYS A 172 21.23 -0.51 24.48
C LYS A 172 19.81 -1.10 24.47
N ASP A 173 18.92 -0.44 23.76
CA ASP A 173 17.50 -0.83 23.60
C ASP A 173 16.66 -0.72 24.88
N TYR A 174 17.18 -0.14 25.97
CA TYR A 174 16.42 0.20 27.18
C TYR A 174 16.24 1.71 27.33
N TYR A 175 15.05 2.11 27.75
CA TYR A 175 14.61 3.51 27.77
C TYR A 175 13.79 3.85 29.02
N GLY A 176 13.48 5.14 29.13
CA GLY A 176 12.68 5.70 30.21
C GLY A 176 13.49 5.99 31.48
N PRO A 177 12.87 6.67 32.46
CA PRO A 177 13.55 7.15 33.66
C PRO A 177 14.09 6.04 34.57
N SER A 178 13.57 4.82 34.42
CA SER A 178 13.96 3.63 35.17
C SER A 178 14.83 2.66 34.37
N CYS A 179 15.11 2.94 33.10
CA CYS A 179 15.72 2.00 32.14
C CYS A 179 14.99 0.66 32.04
N SER A 180 13.69 0.58 32.33
CA SER A 180 12.96 -0.69 32.36
C SER A 180 12.16 -0.98 31.08
N VAL A 181 12.08 -0.02 30.16
CA VAL A 181 11.30 -0.17 28.93
C VAL A 181 12.23 -0.67 27.83
N ASN A 182 12.01 -1.89 27.34
CA ASN A 182 12.77 -2.43 26.21
C ASN A 182 12.08 -2.06 24.88
N CYS A 183 12.82 -1.44 23.96
CA CYS A 183 12.35 -1.10 22.62
C CYS A 183 13.48 -1.27 21.61
N VAL A 184 13.36 -2.25 20.73
CA VAL A 184 14.32 -2.44 19.63
C VAL A 184 13.71 -1.81 18.37
N PRO A 185 14.35 -0.80 17.74
CA PRO A 185 13.91 -0.25 16.46
C PRO A 185 13.93 -1.31 15.35
N ARG A 186 12.87 -1.38 14.53
CA ARG A 186 12.68 -2.47 13.54
C ARG A 186 11.91 -2.01 12.30
N ASP A 187 12.18 -2.67 11.18
CA ASP A 187 11.52 -2.43 9.88
C ASP A 187 11.31 -3.76 9.13
N ASP A 188 10.40 -4.58 9.64
CA ASP A 188 10.06 -5.90 9.07
C ASP A 188 8.62 -6.31 9.41
N SER A 189 8.23 -7.56 9.10
CA SER A 189 6.87 -8.09 9.32
C SER A 189 6.36 -8.00 10.77
N SER A 190 7.26 -7.86 11.75
CA SER A 190 6.90 -7.70 13.16
C SER A 190 6.74 -6.24 13.59
N GLY A 191 7.02 -5.27 12.71
CA GLY A 191 6.66 -3.86 12.86
C GLY A 191 7.67 -2.91 12.21
N HIS A 192 7.20 -1.69 11.96
CA HIS A 192 7.89 -0.63 11.24
C HIS A 192 7.96 0.62 12.12
N TYR A 193 8.97 0.69 13.00
CA TYR A 193 9.07 1.76 14.00
C TYR A 193 10.49 2.03 14.50
N THR A 194 10.67 3.24 15.01
CA THR A 194 11.79 3.65 15.86
C THR A 194 11.33 3.80 17.31
N CYS A 195 12.25 4.06 18.24
CA CYS A 195 11.95 4.21 19.66
C CYS A 195 12.27 5.63 20.12
N ASP A 196 11.36 6.24 20.88
CA ASP A 196 11.62 7.52 21.54
C ASP A 196 12.43 7.34 22.84
N ASN A 197 12.73 8.45 23.53
CA ASN A 197 13.53 8.44 24.76
C ASN A 197 12.83 7.75 25.96
N LEU A 198 11.52 7.51 25.87
CA LEU A 198 10.73 6.79 26.86
C LEU A 198 10.54 5.31 26.47
N GLY A 199 10.98 4.91 25.28
CA GLY A 199 10.81 3.58 24.72
C GLY A 199 9.46 3.37 24.03
N ASN A 200 8.71 4.44 23.76
CA ASN A 200 7.51 4.34 22.94
C ASN A 200 7.90 4.12 21.48
N LYS A 201 7.11 3.30 20.80
CA LYS A 201 7.27 3.06 19.36
C LYS A 201 6.76 4.26 18.59
N ILE A 202 7.64 4.85 17.78
CA ILE A 202 7.30 5.86 16.79
C ILE A 202 7.20 5.15 15.44
N CYS A 203 6.00 5.04 14.89
CA CYS A 203 5.79 4.39 13.61
C CYS A 203 6.56 5.12 12.49
N LEU A 204 7.12 4.33 11.57
CA LEU A 204 7.69 4.86 10.35
C LEU A 204 6.58 5.50 9.49
N GLN A 205 6.99 6.30 8.51
CA GLN A 205 6.07 7.00 7.62
C GLN A 205 5.03 6.04 7.00
N HIS A 206 3.75 6.45 7.03
CA HIS A 206 2.62 5.68 6.51
C HIS A 206 2.25 4.42 7.29
N TRP A 207 2.85 4.20 8.46
CA TRP A 207 2.48 3.11 9.37
C TRP A 207 1.76 3.63 10.62
N GLU A 208 0.83 2.82 11.13
CA GLU A 208 0.04 3.15 12.32
C GLU A 208 -0.26 1.93 13.20
N GLY A 209 -0.87 2.24 14.35
CA GLY A 209 -1.29 1.29 15.36
C GLY A 209 -0.21 1.01 16.42
N PRO A 210 -0.57 0.32 17.50
CA PRO A 210 0.31 0.13 18.68
C PRO A 210 1.58 -0.69 18.39
N SER A 211 1.62 -1.41 17.27
CA SER A 211 2.79 -2.16 16.81
C SER A 211 3.33 -1.69 15.47
N CYS A 212 2.79 -0.60 14.91
CA CYS A 212 3.19 -0.04 13.61
C CYS A 212 3.22 -1.10 12.50
N LYS A 213 2.11 -1.82 12.36
CA LYS A 213 1.94 -2.95 11.42
C LYS A 213 0.88 -2.71 10.36
N ARG A 214 0.06 -1.67 10.52
CA ARG A 214 -0.99 -1.32 9.58
C ARG A 214 -0.59 -0.07 8.84
N CYS A 215 -1.06 0.07 7.61
CA CYS A 215 -0.91 1.32 6.90
C CYS A 215 -1.86 2.38 7.46
N GLU A 216 -1.40 3.62 7.45
CA GLU A 216 -2.23 4.79 7.71
C GLU A 216 -3.42 4.83 6.73
N ARG A 217 -4.45 5.60 7.09
CA ARG A 217 -5.61 5.80 6.22
C ARG A 217 -5.16 6.22 4.81
N ASN A 218 -5.77 5.60 3.80
CA ASN A 218 -5.51 5.81 2.37
C ASN A 218 -4.16 5.28 1.87
N TRP A 219 -3.38 4.59 2.70
CA TRP A 219 -2.16 3.89 2.28
C TRP A 219 -2.36 2.38 2.29
N PHE A 220 -1.80 1.71 1.30
CA PHE A 220 -2.03 0.30 1.02
C PHE A 220 -0.79 -0.38 0.43
N GLY A 221 -0.88 -1.69 0.28
CA GLY A 221 0.12 -2.50 -0.39
C GLY A 221 1.37 -2.78 0.44
N PRO A 222 2.36 -3.44 -0.17
CA PRO A 222 3.63 -3.74 0.48
C PRO A 222 4.30 -2.45 0.94
N ARG A 223 4.69 -2.45 2.21
CA ARG A 223 5.33 -1.29 2.87
C ARG A 223 4.53 0.01 2.82
N CYS A 224 3.20 -0.06 2.70
CA CYS A 224 2.33 1.12 2.66
C CYS A 224 2.76 2.13 1.59
N SER A 225 3.11 1.63 0.40
CA SER A 225 3.68 2.43 -0.69
C SER A 225 2.65 2.93 -1.69
N ALA A 226 1.42 2.41 -1.67
CA ALA A 226 0.36 2.83 -2.57
C ALA A 226 -0.60 3.78 -1.84
N ASN A 227 -0.73 5.01 -2.33
CA ASN A 227 -1.74 5.94 -1.86
C ASN A 227 -3.00 5.86 -2.73
N CYS A 228 -4.16 5.69 -2.11
CA CYS A 228 -5.45 5.75 -2.78
C CYS A 228 -6.50 6.37 -1.85
N VAL A 229 -7.17 7.40 -2.34
CA VAL A 229 -8.30 8.03 -1.67
C VAL A 229 -9.56 7.68 -2.47
N PRO A 230 -10.59 7.05 -1.87
CA PRO A 230 -11.84 6.78 -2.55
C PRO A 230 -12.48 8.06 -3.08
N GLN A 231 -13.04 8.00 -4.29
CA GLN A 231 -13.71 9.13 -4.95
C GLN A 231 -15.07 8.71 -5.49
N ASP A 232 -15.99 9.66 -5.51
CA ASP A 232 -17.32 9.50 -6.07
C ASP A 232 -17.79 10.83 -6.69
N ASN A 233 -17.11 11.24 -7.77
CA ASN A 233 -17.45 12.44 -8.52
C ASN A 233 -16.96 12.38 -9.97
N ASP A 234 -17.63 13.10 -10.87
CA ASP A 234 -17.38 13.05 -12.32
C ASP A 234 -15.96 13.52 -12.71
N PHE A 235 -15.33 14.38 -11.89
CA PHE A 235 -14.01 14.93 -12.18
C PHE A 235 -12.88 13.96 -11.86
N GLN A 236 -12.97 13.27 -10.72
CA GLN A 236 -11.92 12.41 -10.19
C GLN A 236 -12.19 10.93 -10.46
N GLY A 237 -13.44 10.55 -10.70
CA GLY A 237 -13.91 9.18 -10.93
C GLY A 237 -14.73 8.62 -9.77
N HIS A 238 -15.33 7.47 -10.04
CA HIS A 238 -16.23 6.73 -9.14
C HIS A 238 -15.57 5.42 -8.75
N TYR A 239 -14.77 5.43 -7.68
CA TYR A 239 -14.03 4.24 -7.25
C TYR A 239 -13.77 4.19 -5.75
N LYS A 240 -13.64 2.96 -5.27
CA LYS A 240 -13.09 2.63 -3.95
C LYS A 240 -11.66 2.12 -4.10
N CYS A 241 -10.92 2.11 -2.99
CA CYS A 241 -9.55 1.61 -2.96
C CYS A 241 -9.55 0.16 -2.49
N ARG A 242 -8.93 -0.73 -3.27
CA ARG A 242 -8.78 -2.12 -2.90
C ARG A 242 -7.91 -2.24 -1.64
N PRO A 243 -8.38 -2.88 -0.55
CA PRO A 243 -7.63 -2.93 0.71
C PRO A 243 -6.25 -3.61 0.64
N LEU A 244 -6.03 -4.48 -0.35
CA LEU A 244 -4.81 -5.28 -0.45
C LEU A 244 -3.61 -4.46 -0.97
N ASP A 245 -3.83 -3.68 -2.03
CA ASP A 245 -2.77 -3.01 -2.79
C ASP A 245 -3.08 -1.56 -3.16
N GLY A 246 -4.25 -1.05 -2.78
CA GLY A 246 -4.66 0.32 -3.05
C GLY A 246 -5.05 0.58 -4.49
N LYS A 247 -5.24 -0.45 -5.33
CA LYS A 247 -5.73 -0.21 -6.70
C LYS A 247 -7.16 0.32 -6.68
N LYS A 248 -7.45 1.20 -7.64
CA LYS A 248 -8.81 1.72 -7.86
C LYS A 248 -9.71 0.56 -8.31
N GLU A 249 -10.82 0.38 -7.61
CA GLU A 249 -11.93 -0.49 -7.99
C GLU A 249 -13.14 0.38 -8.29
N CYS A 250 -13.59 0.38 -9.54
CA CYS A 250 -14.72 1.19 -9.94
C CYS A 250 -15.99 0.81 -9.18
N LEU A 251 -16.81 1.83 -8.90
CA LEU A 251 -18.16 1.65 -8.36
C LEU A 251 -19.06 0.95 -9.40
N PRO A 252 -20.20 0.37 -8.99
CA PRO A 252 -21.09 -0.32 -9.91
C PRO A 252 -21.51 0.57 -11.10
N SER A 253 -21.52 -0.01 -12.29
CA SER A 253 -21.80 0.69 -13.57
C SER A 253 -20.73 1.67 -14.04
N TRP A 254 -19.60 1.79 -13.36
CA TRP A 254 -18.47 2.63 -13.77
C TRP A 254 -17.28 1.77 -14.20
N PHE A 255 -16.59 2.23 -15.23
CA PHE A 255 -15.56 1.49 -15.94
C PHE A 255 -14.43 2.40 -16.44
N GLY A 256 -13.39 1.77 -17.00
CA GLY A 256 -12.17 2.44 -17.44
C GLY A 256 -11.13 2.58 -16.33
N SER A 257 -9.91 2.95 -16.72
CA SER A 257 -8.76 3.09 -15.79
C SER A 257 -8.97 4.13 -14.69
N ASP A 258 -9.78 5.16 -14.98
CA ASP A 258 -10.13 6.23 -14.03
C ASP A 258 -11.55 6.08 -13.46
N CYS A 259 -12.30 5.04 -13.83
CA CYS A 259 -13.69 4.84 -13.39
C CYS A 259 -14.60 6.05 -13.68
N ARG A 260 -14.45 6.64 -14.88
CA ARG A 260 -15.21 7.80 -15.36
C ARG A 260 -16.17 7.47 -16.49
N THR A 261 -16.13 6.25 -17.02
CA THR A 261 -17.06 5.80 -18.07
C THR A 261 -18.22 5.08 -17.43
N GLN A 262 -19.43 5.59 -17.60
CA GLN A 262 -20.63 4.90 -17.11
C GLN A 262 -21.18 3.95 -18.19
N CYS A 263 -21.48 2.71 -17.82
CA CYS A 263 -22.17 1.75 -18.67
C CYS A 263 -23.11 0.87 -17.85
N ILE A 264 -24.34 0.69 -18.34
CA ILE A 264 -25.33 -0.22 -17.76
C ILE A 264 -25.76 -1.15 -18.88
N SER A 265 -25.56 -2.46 -18.69
CA SER A 265 -25.98 -3.47 -19.66
C SER A 265 -27.47 -3.39 -19.89
N ARG A 266 -27.90 -3.53 -21.14
CA ARG A 266 -29.28 -3.34 -21.56
C ARG A 266 -29.66 -4.39 -22.60
N ASP A 267 -30.90 -4.86 -22.53
CA ASP A 267 -31.47 -5.86 -23.44
C ASP A 267 -32.97 -5.58 -23.62
N ASP A 268 -33.27 -4.49 -24.33
CA ASP A 268 -34.62 -4.04 -24.65
C ASP A 268 -34.60 -3.22 -25.96
N ASP A 269 -35.75 -2.69 -26.39
CA ASP A 269 -35.90 -1.92 -27.64
C ASP A 269 -34.91 -0.74 -27.81
N GLY A 270 -34.33 -0.25 -26.71
CA GLY A 270 -33.33 0.82 -26.71
C GLY A 270 -31.88 0.36 -26.82
N GLY A 271 -31.62 -0.96 -26.90
CA GLY A 271 -30.30 -1.53 -27.18
C GLY A 271 -30.05 -2.88 -26.51
N HIS A 272 -29.25 -3.71 -27.20
CA HIS A 272 -28.92 -5.08 -26.82
C HIS A 272 -27.40 -5.24 -26.63
N TYR A 273 -26.89 -4.89 -25.46
CA TYR A 273 -25.44 -4.87 -25.19
C TYR A 273 -25.06 -5.15 -23.73
N SER A 274 -23.83 -5.64 -23.57
CA SER A 274 -23.11 -5.75 -22.31
C SER A 274 -22.00 -4.68 -22.21
N CYS A 275 -21.44 -4.48 -21.01
CA CYS A 275 -20.40 -3.49 -20.77
C CYS A 275 -19.02 -4.17 -20.68
N ALA A 276 -18.07 -3.72 -21.50
CA ALA A 276 -16.67 -4.15 -21.44
C ALA A 276 -15.93 -3.51 -20.24
N GLN A 277 -14.69 -3.94 -19.97
CA GLN A 277 -13.90 -3.45 -18.83
C GLN A 277 -13.52 -1.96 -18.92
N ASP A 278 -13.42 -1.42 -20.13
CA ASP A 278 -13.20 0.00 -20.39
C ASP A 278 -14.49 0.83 -20.38
N GLY A 279 -15.64 0.15 -20.32
CA GLY A 279 -16.97 0.75 -20.33
C GLY A 279 -17.59 0.86 -21.72
N SER A 280 -16.94 0.36 -22.78
CA SER A 280 -17.54 0.31 -24.10
C SER A 280 -18.72 -0.66 -24.12
N LYS A 281 -19.69 -0.39 -25.00
CA LYS A 281 -20.81 -1.30 -25.25
C LYS A 281 -20.31 -2.44 -26.14
N THR A 282 -20.60 -3.67 -25.75
CA THR A 282 -20.36 -4.87 -26.55
C THR A 282 -21.71 -5.47 -26.90
N CYS A 283 -22.07 -5.40 -28.18
CA CYS A 283 -23.36 -5.89 -28.64
C CYS A 283 -23.55 -7.39 -28.37
N LEU A 284 -24.79 -7.77 -28.06
CA LEU A 284 -25.18 -9.17 -27.96
C LEU A 284 -25.12 -9.85 -29.34
N PRO A 285 -25.02 -11.19 -29.41
CA PRO A 285 -24.94 -11.90 -30.68
C PRO A 285 -26.10 -11.53 -31.63
N GLY A 286 -25.78 -11.18 -32.87
CA GLY A 286 -26.74 -10.76 -33.89
C GLY A 286 -27.12 -9.27 -33.84
N TRP A 287 -26.60 -8.50 -32.88
CA TRP A 287 -26.83 -7.06 -32.76
C TRP A 287 -25.58 -6.25 -33.12
N TYR A 288 -25.78 -5.10 -33.76
CA TYR A 288 -24.74 -4.26 -34.33
C TYR A 288 -25.07 -2.77 -34.21
N GLY A 289 -24.08 -1.95 -34.56
CA GLY A 289 -24.11 -0.49 -34.46
C GLY A 289 -23.71 0.03 -33.08
N GLU A 290 -23.45 1.33 -32.98
CA GLU A 290 -22.94 1.98 -31.77
C GLU A 290 -23.85 1.79 -30.54
N ASN A 291 -25.16 1.66 -30.76
CA ASN A 291 -26.15 1.42 -29.70
C ASN A 291 -26.68 -0.02 -29.68
N CYS A 292 -26.16 -0.92 -30.52
CA CYS A 292 -26.57 -2.32 -30.61
C CYS A 292 -28.09 -2.47 -30.82
N THR A 293 -28.62 -1.66 -31.74
CA THR A 293 -30.05 -1.61 -32.09
C THR A 293 -30.32 -2.17 -33.48
N VAL A 294 -29.28 -2.48 -34.26
CA VAL A 294 -29.41 -3.08 -35.59
C VAL A 294 -29.30 -4.60 -35.44
N PHE A 295 -30.35 -5.33 -35.79
CA PHE A 295 -30.36 -6.79 -35.73
C PHE A 295 -30.07 -7.39 -37.11
N CYS A 296 -29.06 -8.26 -37.19
CA CYS A 296 -28.76 -9.02 -38.40
C CYS A 296 -28.15 -10.38 -38.01
N VAL A 297 -28.69 -11.45 -38.59
CA VAL A 297 -28.10 -12.79 -38.49
C VAL A 297 -28.01 -13.32 -39.91
N PRO A 298 -26.82 -13.77 -40.38
CA PRO A 298 -26.66 -14.27 -41.74
C PRO A 298 -27.68 -15.37 -42.06
N GLN A 299 -28.29 -15.28 -43.23
CA GLN A 299 -29.27 -16.24 -43.72
C GLN A 299 -28.80 -16.84 -45.05
N ASN A 300 -29.10 -18.12 -45.24
CA ASN A 300 -28.87 -18.84 -46.49
C ASN A 300 -30.06 -19.77 -46.73
N ASP A 301 -31.22 -19.16 -46.97
CA ASP A 301 -32.48 -19.84 -47.18
C ASP A 301 -33.25 -19.17 -48.34
N GLU A 302 -33.82 -19.99 -49.21
CA GLU A 302 -34.50 -19.55 -50.43
C GLU A 302 -35.72 -18.65 -50.18
N LYS A 303 -36.30 -18.70 -48.97
CA LYS A 303 -37.48 -17.91 -48.59
C LYS A 303 -37.18 -16.83 -47.55
N LEU A 304 -36.24 -17.08 -46.64
CA LEU A 304 -35.90 -16.16 -45.55
C LEU A 304 -34.79 -15.16 -45.93
N GLY A 305 -34.07 -15.42 -47.03
CA GLY A 305 -33.08 -14.52 -47.62
C GLY A 305 -31.68 -15.13 -47.72
N ASN A 306 -30.90 -14.64 -48.68
CA ASN A 306 -29.52 -15.06 -48.94
C ASN A 306 -28.54 -13.89 -48.73
N TYR A 307 -28.15 -13.64 -47.48
CA TYR A 307 -27.33 -12.50 -47.11
C TYR A 307 -26.39 -12.77 -45.92
N THR A 308 -25.30 -12.03 -45.88
CA THR A 308 -24.40 -11.88 -44.73
C THR A 308 -24.63 -10.53 -44.06
N CYS A 309 -24.05 -10.33 -42.88
CA CYS A 309 -24.07 -9.06 -42.16
C CYS A 309 -22.69 -8.41 -42.24
N ASP A 310 -22.61 -7.11 -42.55
CA ASP A 310 -21.37 -6.35 -42.42
C ASP A 310 -21.10 -5.95 -40.95
N ASP A 311 -20.01 -5.21 -40.72
CA ASP A 311 -19.57 -4.80 -39.37
C ASP A 311 -20.55 -3.81 -38.71
N GLU A 312 -21.36 -3.10 -39.49
CA GLU A 312 -22.44 -2.22 -39.03
C GLU A 312 -23.78 -2.95 -38.85
N GLY A 313 -23.86 -4.22 -39.26
CA GLY A 313 -25.07 -5.06 -39.22
C GLY A 313 -26.02 -4.85 -40.39
N ASN A 314 -25.60 -4.19 -41.47
CA ASN A 314 -26.39 -4.13 -42.69
C ASN A 314 -26.31 -5.45 -43.44
N MET A 315 -27.41 -5.79 -44.12
CA MET A 315 -27.48 -6.98 -44.95
C MET A 315 -26.71 -6.78 -46.26
N VAL A 316 -25.82 -7.72 -46.56
CA VAL A 316 -25.05 -7.80 -47.79
C VAL A 316 -25.46 -9.09 -48.52
N CYS A 317 -26.09 -8.96 -49.69
CA CYS A 317 -26.51 -10.14 -50.46
C CYS A 317 -25.28 -10.96 -50.92
N LEU A 318 -25.42 -12.28 -50.95
CA LEU A 318 -24.38 -13.18 -51.46
C LEU A 318 -24.16 -12.98 -52.98
N ASP A 319 -22.92 -13.19 -53.46
CA ASP A 319 -22.53 -13.01 -54.86
C ASP A 319 -23.45 -13.81 -55.82
N GLY A 320 -23.98 -13.14 -56.83
CA GLY A 320 -24.97 -13.69 -57.77
C GLY A 320 -26.44 -13.39 -57.41
N VAL A 321 -26.72 -12.77 -56.26
CA VAL A 321 -28.05 -12.33 -55.84
C VAL A 321 -28.13 -10.80 -55.88
N SER A 322 -28.41 -10.23 -57.05
CA SER A 322 -28.51 -8.77 -57.22
C SER A 322 -29.87 -8.24 -56.78
N ARG A 323 -30.00 -7.74 -55.53
CA ARG A 323 -31.15 -7.00 -54.95
C ARG A 323 -32.48 -7.23 -55.66
N LEU A 324 -33.10 -8.37 -55.38
CA LEU A 324 -34.42 -8.74 -55.90
C LEU A 324 -35.56 -8.25 -54.96
N ASP A 325 -35.32 -8.10 -53.66
CA ASP A 325 -36.20 -7.43 -52.67
C ASP A 325 -35.42 -6.90 -51.43
N SER A 326 -36.10 -6.40 -50.38
CA SER A 326 -35.44 -5.85 -49.18
C SER A 326 -34.68 -6.88 -48.33
N ASN A 327 -34.88 -8.19 -48.54
CA ASN A 327 -34.28 -9.27 -47.76
C ASN A 327 -33.31 -10.15 -48.61
N CYS A 328 -32.90 -9.69 -49.79
CA CYS A 328 -32.05 -10.46 -50.71
C CYS A 328 -32.66 -11.85 -51.04
N SER A 329 -33.97 -11.91 -51.28
CA SER A 329 -34.70 -13.13 -51.68
C SER A 329 -35.06 -13.10 -53.18
N TRP A 330 -35.37 -14.27 -53.76
CA TRP A 330 -35.79 -14.43 -55.16
C TRP A 330 -37.24 -13.97 -55.36
N THR A 331 -37.53 -13.18 -56.41
CA THR A 331 -38.90 -12.67 -56.72
C THR A 331 -39.79 -13.66 -57.48
N CYS A 332 -39.19 -14.69 -58.08
CA CYS A 332 -39.89 -15.81 -58.68
C CYS A 332 -39.00 -17.06 -58.64
N LEU A 333 -39.63 -18.24 -58.62
CA LEU A 333 -38.96 -19.53 -58.69
C LEU A 333 -39.17 -20.13 -60.09
N VAL A 334 -38.13 -20.71 -60.69
CA VAL A 334 -38.20 -21.34 -62.03
C VAL A 334 -39.23 -22.49 -62.09
N ASN A 335 -39.59 -23.05 -60.93
CA ASN A 335 -40.59 -24.11 -60.80
C ASN A 335 -42.04 -23.60 -60.71
N GLU A 336 -42.25 -22.30 -60.55
CA GLU A 336 -43.55 -21.71 -60.80
C GLU A 336 -43.68 -21.61 -62.32
N ALA A 337 -44.75 -22.18 -62.88
CA ALA A 337 -45.14 -21.97 -64.28
C ALA A 337 -46.31 -20.96 -64.33
N PRO A 338 -46.09 -19.68 -63.97
CA PRO A 338 -47.15 -18.69 -63.94
C PRO A 338 -47.56 -18.34 -65.37
N VAL A 339 -48.86 -18.07 -65.54
CA VAL A 339 -49.46 -17.82 -66.86
C VAL A 339 -49.07 -16.44 -67.42
N THR A 340 -48.46 -15.58 -66.59
CA THR A 340 -48.28 -14.15 -66.89
C THR A 340 -46.83 -13.70 -67.05
N TYR A 341 -45.85 -14.54 -66.70
CA TYR A 341 -44.42 -14.24 -66.86
C TYR A 341 -43.56 -15.50 -66.95
N ASN A 342 -42.37 -15.37 -67.53
CA ASN A 342 -41.28 -16.33 -67.40
C ASN A 342 -40.30 -15.86 -66.33
N CYS A 343 -39.85 -16.76 -65.46
CA CYS A 343 -38.77 -16.46 -64.52
C CYS A 343 -37.42 -16.75 -65.19
N THR A 344 -36.44 -15.84 -65.12
CA THR A 344 -35.08 -16.10 -65.60
C THR A 344 -34.31 -17.01 -64.65
N GLU A 345 -33.20 -17.60 -65.10
CA GLU A 345 -32.25 -18.33 -64.23
C GLU A 345 -31.67 -17.45 -63.11
N GLU A 346 -31.77 -16.13 -63.27
CA GLU A 346 -31.33 -15.09 -62.32
C GLU A 346 -32.49 -14.57 -61.44
N GLY A 347 -33.71 -15.12 -61.56
CA GLY A 347 -34.84 -14.81 -60.69
C GLY A 347 -35.67 -13.58 -61.07
N TYR A 348 -35.52 -13.07 -62.30
CA TYR A 348 -36.29 -11.94 -62.82
C TYR A 348 -37.58 -12.39 -63.51
N LYS A 349 -38.67 -11.64 -63.30
CA LYS A 349 -39.93 -11.82 -64.04
C LYS A 349 -39.83 -11.14 -65.40
N ILE A 350 -39.92 -11.91 -66.48
CA ILE A 350 -40.13 -11.43 -67.85
C ILE A 350 -41.61 -11.59 -68.16
N CYS A 351 -42.36 -10.50 -68.19
CA CYS A 351 -43.78 -10.56 -68.49
C CYS A 351 -44.04 -11.18 -69.86
N HIS A 352 -45.06 -12.03 -69.95
CA HIS A 352 -45.54 -12.54 -71.22
C HIS A 352 -46.09 -11.41 -72.09
N PRO A 353 -46.21 -11.61 -73.42
CA PRO A 353 -46.86 -10.64 -74.29
C PRO A 353 -48.22 -10.22 -73.74
N SER A 354 -48.50 -8.92 -73.81
CA SER A 354 -49.72 -8.30 -73.27
C SER A 354 -49.83 -8.27 -71.74
N TRP A 355 -48.80 -8.66 -70.98
CA TRP A 355 -48.73 -8.48 -69.52
C TRP A 355 -47.67 -7.44 -69.15
N PHE A 356 -47.97 -6.58 -68.16
CA PHE A 356 -47.15 -5.45 -67.78
C PHE A 356 -47.16 -5.21 -66.26
N GLY A 357 -46.32 -4.28 -65.80
CA GLY A 357 -46.10 -3.97 -64.38
C GLY A 357 -44.98 -4.81 -63.76
N SER A 358 -44.48 -4.41 -62.59
CA SER A 358 -43.36 -5.08 -61.90
C SER A 358 -43.64 -6.54 -61.52
N ASP A 359 -44.92 -6.91 -61.38
CA ASP A 359 -45.37 -8.27 -61.08
C ASP A 359 -46.03 -8.98 -62.25
N CYS A 360 -46.02 -8.38 -63.45
CA CYS A 360 -46.67 -8.93 -64.64
C CYS A 360 -48.15 -9.30 -64.39
N ALA A 361 -48.85 -8.47 -63.62
CA ALA A 361 -50.23 -8.70 -63.19
C ALA A 361 -51.25 -7.92 -64.03
N THR A 362 -50.81 -6.95 -64.84
CA THR A 362 -51.69 -6.11 -65.65
C THR A 362 -51.75 -6.63 -67.08
N TYR A 363 -52.91 -7.16 -67.51
CA TYR A 363 -53.11 -7.52 -68.93
C TYR A 363 -53.60 -6.32 -69.74
N CYS A 364 -52.97 -6.04 -70.87
CA CYS A 364 -53.39 -5.06 -71.84
C CYS A 364 -53.03 -5.47 -73.26
N GLU A 365 -54.00 -5.44 -74.17
CA GLU A 365 -53.80 -5.66 -75.60
C GLU A 365 -54.38 -4.45 -76.36
N PRO A 366 -53.64 -3.84 -77.29
CA PRO A 366 -54.10 -2.64 -77.99
C PRO A 366 -55.29 -2.98 -78.91
N HIS A 367 -56.33 -2.16 -78.86
CA HIS A 367 -57.52 -2.30 -79.69
C HIS A 367 -57.84 -0.98 -80.42
N ASN A 368 -58.43 -1.11 -81.60
CA ASN A 368 -58.87 0.01 -82.44
C ASN A 368 -60.20 -0.35 -83.09
N ASP A 369 -61.17 -0.73 -82.26
CA ASP A 369 -62.49 -1.16 -82.70
C ASP A 369 -63.56 -0.81 -81.67
N GLU A 370 -64.80 -0.67 -82.13
CA GLU A 370 -65.93 -0.27 -81.30
C GLU A 370 -66.28 -1.31 -80.20
N LYS A 371 -65.93 -2.58 -80.41
CA LYS A 371 -66.28 -3.68 -79.51
C LYS A 371 -65.35 -3.74 -78.29
N HIS A 372 -64.06 -3.42 -78.45
CA HIS A 372 -63.05 -3.53 -77.40
C HIS A 372 -62.58 -2.18 -76.87
N GLY A 373 -62.58 -1.13 -77.71
CA GLY A 373 -62.11 0.21 -77.40
C GLY A 373 -60.99 0.67 -78.33
N TYR A 374 -60.63 1.95 -78.23
CA TYR A 374 -59.63 2.63 -79.04
C TYR A 374 -58.45 3.05 -78.17
N TYR A 375 -57.51 2.13 -77.89
CA TYR A 375 -56.40 2.38 -76.97
C TYR A 375 -55.13 1.59 -77.31
N THR A 376 -54.01 2.11 -76.81
CA THR A 376 -52.71 1.44 -76.72
C THR A 376 -52.39 1.11 -75.26
N CYS A 377 -51.34 0.32 -75.03
CA CYS A 377 -50.93 -0.10 -73.69
C CYS A 377 -49.68 0.66 -73.25
N ASN A 378 -49.69 1.20 -72.04
CA ASN A 378 -48.52 1.80 -71.44
C ASN A 378 -47.47 0.72 -71.18
N VAL A 379 -46.28 0.91 -71.77
CA VAL A 379 -45.17 -0.06 -71.71
C VAL A 379 -44.63 -0.30 -70.30
N ARG A 380 -44.91 0.57 -69.33
CA ARG A 380 -44.37 0.47 -67.95
C ARG A 380 -45.31 -0.25 -66.98
N ASP A 381 -46.61 0.01 -67.07
CA ASP A 381 -47.59 -0.47 -66.09
C ASP A 381 -48.79 -1.21 -66.70
N GLY A 382 -48.93 -1.20 -68.03
CA GLY A 382 -50.04 -1.83 -68.75
C GLY A 382 -51.34 -1.05 -68.72
N SER A 383 -51.34 0.19 -68.24
CA SER A 383 -52.54 1.05 -68.28
C SER A 383 -52.97 1.32 -69.73
N LYS A 384 -54.29 1.37 -69.97
CA LYS A 384 -54.86 1.72 -71.27
C LYS A 384 -54.65 3.21 -71.54
N MET A 385 -54.03 3.54 -72.67
CA MET A 385 -53.84 4.90 -73.16
C MET A 385 -54.74 5.10 -74.38
N CYS A 386 -55.78 5.91 -74.25
CA CYS A 386 -56.74 6.13 -75.33
C CYS A 386 -56.08 6.75 -76.57
N LEU A 387 -56.53 6.32 -77.75
CA LEU A 387 -56.14 6.91 -79.03
C LEU A 387 -56.75 8.30 -79.18
N ASP A 388 -56.10 9.17 -79.97
CA ASP A 388 -56.58 10.53 -80.22
C ASP A 388 -58.05 10.54 -80.66
N GLY A 389 -58.86 11.37 -80.01
CA GLY A 389 -60.30 11.44 -80.24
C GLY A 389 -61.14 10.54 -79.33
N TRP A 390 -60.52 9.75 -78.44
CA TRP A 390 -61.22 8.81 -77.55
C TRP A 390 -60.86 9.01 -76.07
N GLU A 391 -61.83 8.82 -75.19
CA GLU A 391 -61.69 8.96 -73.73
C GLU A 391 -62.54 7.93 -72.96
N GLY A 392 -62.48 8.01 -71.63
CA GLY A 392 -63.12 7.08 -70.71
C GLY A 392 -62.25 5.87 -70.34
N ARG A 393 -62.64 5.12 -69.31
CA ARG A 393 -61.85 4.02 -68.72
C ARG A 393 -61.46 2.92 -69.74
N ASP A 394 -62.32 2.69 -70.72
CA ASP A 394 -62.12 1.70 -71.78
C ASP A 394 -61.91 2.32 -73.17
N CYS A 395 -61.74 3.65 -73.24
CA CYS A 395 -61.49 4.39 -74.48
C CYS A 395 -62.54 4.14 -75.57
N ARG A 396 -63.82 4.24 -75.19
CA ARG A 396 -64.98 4.00 -76.08
C ARG A 396 -65.85 5.25 -76.28
N GLU A 397 -65.52 6.33 -75.59
CA GLU A 397 -66.25 7.59 -75.67
C GLU A 397 -65.48 8.53 -76.62
N ARG A 398 -66.17 9.24 -77.52
CA ARG A 398 -65.51 10.25 -78.36
C ARG A 398 -65.26 11.51 -77.55
N SER A 399 -64.01 11.98 -77.53
CA SER A 399 -63.65 13.25 -76.91
C SER A 399 -64.38 14.40 -77.59
N VAL A 400 -65.08 15.23 -76.82
CA VAL A 400 -66.07 16.21 -77.33
C VAL A 400 -65.43 17.45 -78.00
N GLU A 401 -64.11 17.50 -78.20
CA GLU A 401 -63.40 18.67 -78.72
C GLU A 401 -63.29 18.80 -80.25
N SER A 402 -63.91 17.92 -81.06
CA SER A 402 -63.87 18.03 -82.53
C SER A 402 -65.22 18.35 -83.20
N LEU A 403 -66.17 18.97 -82.48
CA LEU A 403 -67.51 19.31 -83.00
C LEU A 403 -67.84 20.82 -83.06
N PHE A 404 -66.85 21.72 -82.92
CA PHE A 404 -67.05 23.15 -83.18
C PHE A 404 -66.07 23.71 -84.22
N THR A 405 -66.41 23.50 -85.50
CA THR A 405 -66.02 24.41 -86.60
C THR A 405 -67.15 24.45 -87.64
N ILE A 406 -68.05 25.45 -87.53
CA ILE A 406 -68.84 26.17 -88.57
C ILE A 406 -69.34 27.43 -87.82
N GLU A 407 -69.15 28.69 -88.21
CA GLU A 407 -69.11 29.37 -89.52
C GLU A 407 -68.10 30.55 -89.50
#